data_AF-A0A6B3GX50-F1
#
_entry.id   AF-A0A6B3GX50-F1
#
_cell.length_a   1.000
_cell.length_b   1.000
_cell.length_c   1.000
_cell.angle_alpha   90.00
_cell.angle_beta   90.00
_cell.angle_gamma   90.00
#
_symmetry.space_group_name_H-M   'P 1'
#
loop_
_entity.id
_entity.type
_entity.pdbx_description
1 polymer ?
#
loop_
_entity_poly.entity_id
_entity_poly.type
_entity_poly.pdbx_seq_one_letter_code
_entity_poly.pdbx_strand_id
1 'polypeptide(L)'
;RRRHVLAVDTAYIIFTSGSTGRPKGVVMSHRAIVTFLRAVIADKLADSTDRIAGTSPLQFDFALFGIGVALGSGATLVPVAREYLDSPRRMVGFLRAAGVTQVHGVPSLWRPVLRHDPQLLGQLDTLRSVVFAGE
;
A
#
# COMPACT_ATOMS: atom_id res chain seq x y z
N ARG A 1 10.27 23.53 22.45
CA ARG A 1 10.18 22.33 23.32
C ARG A 1 9.32 21.29 22.60
N ARG A 2 9.81 20.06 22.36
CA ARG A 2 8.97 18.96 21.84
C ARG A 2 8.25 18.31 23.02
N ARG A 3 6.92 18.24 22.98
CA ARG A 3 6.14 17.45 23.95
C ARG A 3 6.26 15.95 23.62
N HIS A 4 6.03 15.10 24.60
CA HIS A 4 5.88 13.67 24.36
C HIS A 4 4.68 13.39 23.45
N VAL A 5 4.85 12.47 22.49
CA VAL A 5 3.78 11.95 21.66
C VAL A 5 3.09 10.83 22.42
N LEU A 6 1.77 10.94 22.60
CA LEU A 6 0.92 9.98 23.26
C LEU A 6 0.13 9.17 22.23
N ALA A 7 -0.31 7.96 22.61
CA ALA A 7 -1.09 7.09 21.70
C ALA A 7 -2.42 7.72 21.24
N VAL A 8 -2.95 8.67 22.02
CA VAL A 8 -4.20 9.38 21.71
C VAL A 8 -4.00 10.60 20.82
N ASP A 9 -2.75 11.03 20.60
CA ASP A 9 -2.47 12.15 19.71
C ASP A 9 -2.79 11.79 18.25
N THR A 10 -3.19 12.81 17.49
CA THR A 10 -3.39 12.70 16.03
C THR A 10 -2.08 12.28 15.37
N ALA A 11 -2.14 11.19 14.60
CA ALA A 11 -1.04 10.68 13.79
C ALA A 11 -1.11 11.21 12.35
N TYR A 12 -2.30 11.23 11.75
CA TYR A 12 -2.50 11.73 10.39
C TYR A 12 -3.92 12.25 10.16
N ILE A 13 -4.05 13.06 9.11
CA ILE A 13 -5.32 13.55 8.58
C ILE A 13 -5.34 13.26 7.09
N ILE A 14 -6.35 12.53 6.62
CA ILE A 14 -6.59 12.31 5.19
C ILE A 14 -7.87 13.02 4.81
N PHE A 15 -7.79 13.86 3.77
CA PHE A 15 -8.95 14.57 3.24
C PHE A 15 -9.65 13.73 2.18
N THR A 16 -10.97 13.62 2.29
CA THR A 16 -11.83 12.91 1.34
C THR A 16 -12.86 13.86 0.72
N SER A 17 -13.47 13.44 -0.39
CA SER A 17 -14.55 14.21 -1.02
C SER A 17 -15.72 14.39 -0.04
N GLY A 18 -16.17 15.63 0.11
CA GLY A 18 -17.35 15.95 0.91
C GLY A 18 -18.57 16.13 0.01
N SER A 19 -19.72 15.62 0.44
CA SER A 19 -21.00 15.78 -0.24
C SER A 19 -21.43 17.25 -0.44
N THR A 20 -20.85 18.18 0.32
CA THR A 20 -21.11 19.63 0.24
C THR A 20 -20.13 20.37 -0.69
N GLY A 21 -19.28 19.65 -1.43
CA GLY A 21 -18.22 20.22 -2.27
C GLY A 21 -16.97 20.68 -1.50
N ARG A 22 -16.99 20.63 -0.16
CA ARG A 22 -15.83 20.92 0.70
C ARG A 22 -15.22 19.62 1.23
N PRO A 23 -13.91 19.37 1.05
CA PRO A 23 -13.27 18.16 1.57
C PRO A 23 -13.42 18.02 3.09
N LYS A 24 -13.58 16.77 3.56
CA LYS A 24 -13.67 16.44 5.00
C LYS A 24 -12.38 15.77 5.45
N GLY A 25 -11.79 16.24 6.54
CA GLY A 25 -10.58 15.65 7.12
C GLY A 25 -10.93 14.50 8.07
N VAL A 26 -10.47 13.29 7.76
CA VAL A 26 -10.56 12.13 8.64
C VAL A 26 -9.34 12.16 9.56
N VAL A 27 -9.56 12.37 10.86
CA VAL A 27 -8.50 12.49 11.87
C VAL A 27 -8.26 11.14 12.53
N MET A 28 -7.03 10.64 12.41
CA MET A 28 -6.66 9.32 12.93
C MET A 28 -5.58 9.45 14.01
N SER A 29 -5.77 8.76 15.14
CA SER A 29 -4.80 8.72 16.24
C SER A 29 -3.71 7.66 16.03
N HIS A 30 -2.58 7.81 16.74
CA HIS A 30 -1.53 6.78 16.76
C HIS A 30 -2.08 5.40 17.17
N ARG A 31 -2.93 5.36 18.22
CA ARG A 31 -3.56 4.13 18.69
C ARG A 31 -4.39 3.45 17.61
N ALA A 32 -5.16 4.20 16.83
CA ALA A 32 -6.04 3.62 15.82
C ALA A 32 -5.25 2.83 14.76
N ILE A 33 -4.23 3.44 14.17
CA ILE A 33 -3.42 2.79 13.14
C ILE A 33 -2.53 1.67 13.71
N VAL A 34 -1.93 1.87 14.89
CA VAL A 34 -1.07 0.85 15.52
C VAL A 34 -1.86 -0.38 15.92
N THR A 35 -3.09 -0.22 16.45
CA THR A 35 -3.94 -1.37 16.79
C THR A 35 -4.27 -2.19 15.55
N PHE A 36 -4.63 -1.53 14.45
CA PHE A 36 -4.91 -2.23 13.19
C PHE A 36 -3.68 -2.96 12.65
N LEU A 37 -2.54 -2.28 12.57
CA LEU A 37 -1.29 -2.89 12.07
C LEU A 37 -0.82 -4.06 12.94
N ARG A 38 -0.98 -3.98 14.27
CA ARG A 38 -0.64 -5.10 15.16
C ARG A 38 -1.43 -6.36 14.86
N ALA A 39 -2.72 -6.23 14.56
CA ALA A 39 -3.55 -7.38 14.17
C ALA A 39 -3.05 -7.98 12.86
N VAL A 40 -2.82 -7.14 11.85
CA VAL A 40 -2.33 -7.57 10.52
C VAL A 40 -0.96 -8.24 10.58
N ILE A 41 -0.05 -7.71 11.40
CA ILE A 41 1.30 -8.28 11.60
C ILE A 41 1.21 -9.60 12.38
N ALA A 42 0.34 -9.70 13.38
CA ALA A 42 0.12 -10.95 14.12
C ALA A 42 -0.42 -12.07 13.21
N ASP A 43 -1.23 -11.71 12.21
CA ASP A 43 -1.73 -12.62 11.17
C ASP A 43 -0.67 -12.99 10.11
N LYS A 44 0.57 -12.48 10.26
CA LYS A 44 1.71 -12.78 9.37
C LYS A 44 1.43 -12.46 7.90
N LEU A 45 0.78 -11.32 7.63
CA LEU A 45 0.56 -10.85 6.25
C LEU A 45 1.86 -10.68 5.46
N ALA A 46 2.96 -10.35 6.15
CA ALA A 46 4.31 -10.25 5.60
C ALA A 46 5.37 -10.55 6.68
N ASP A 47 6.57 -10.92 6.25
CA ASP A 47 7.75 -11.10 7.09
C ASP A 47 9.00 -10.38 6.52
N SER A 48 10.15 -10.54 7.17
CA SER A 48 11.39 -9.85 6.79
C SER A 48 11.95 -10.22 5.40
N THR A 49 11.44 -11.28 4.78
CA THR A 49 11.82 -11.70 3.42
C THR A 49 10.95 -11.02 2.34
N ASP A 50 9.91 -10.29 2.73
CA ASP A 50 9.01 -9.65 1.79
C ASP A 50 9.54 -8.32 1.24
N ARG A 51 9.14 -8.05 0.00
CA ARG A 51 9.35 -6.80 -0.72
C ARG A 51 7.98 -6.32 -1.20
N ILE A 52 7.43 -5.34 -0.49
CA ILE A 52 6.04 -4.89 -0.63
C ILE A 52 5.97 -3.68 -1.54
N ALA A 53 5.37 -3.83 -2.72
CA ALA A 53 5.10 -2.74 -3.63
C ALA A 53 3.90 -1.90 -3.17
N GLY A 54 4.16 -0.64 -2.79
CA GLY A 54 3.13 0.33 -2.45
C GLY A 54 2.78 1.16 -3.68
N THR A 55 1.56 0.96 -4.21
CA THR A 55 1.10 1.63 -5.44
C THR A 55 0.20 2.84 -5.17
N SER A 56 -0.29 2.97 -3.94
CA SER A 56 -1.19 4.06 -3.54
C SER A 56 -0.42 5.35 -3.21
N PRO A 57 -0.87 6.52 -3.71
CA PRO A 57 -0.37 7.80 -3.25
C PRO A 57 -0.62 8.01 -1.74
N LEU A 58 0.25 8.78 -1.07
CA LEU A 58 0.17 9.05 0.38
C LEU A 58 -1.12 9.77 0.83
N GLN A 59 -1.89 10.31 -0.10
CA GLN A 59 -3.20 10.91 0.17
C GLN A 59 -4.31 9.87 0.45
N PHE A 60 -4.02 8.58 0.24
CA PHE A 60 -4.91 7.47 0.58
C PHE A 60 -4.33 6.68 1.77
N ASP A 61 -5.22 6.23 2.66
CA ASP A 61 -4.86 5.52 3.89
C ASP A 61 -4.20 4.16 3.60
N PHE A 62 -4.51 3.55 2.45
CA PHE A 62 -3.88 2.31 2.02
C PHE A 62 -2.36 2.43 1.82
N ALA A 63 -1.84 3.63 1.53
CA ALA A 63 -0.39 3.86 1.53
C ALA A 63 0.22 3.72 2.93
N LEU A 64 -0.47 4.22 3.97
CA LEU A 64 -0.04 4.09 5.36
C LEU A 64 -0.14 2.65 5.86
N PHE A 65 -1.13 1.90 5.39
CA PHE A 65 -1.20 0.46 5.61
C PHE A 65 0.04 -0.24 5.04
N GLY A 66 0.38 -0.02 3.76
CA GLY A 66 1.54 -0.66 3.15
C GLY A 66 2.86 -0.30 3.81
N ILE A 67 3.05 0.98 4.19
CA ILE A 67 4.21 1.42 4.98
C ILE A 67 4.25 0.70 6.33
N GLY A 68 3.13 0.66 7.03
CA GLY A 68 3.02 0.07 8.37
C GLY A 68 3.27 -1.43 8.38
N VAL A 69 2.72 -2.18 7.41
CA VAL A 69 2.96 -3.62 7.26
C VAL A 69 4.43 -3.86 6.91
N ALA A 70 4.99 -3.12 5.94
CA ALA A 70 6.38 -3.33 5.55
C ALA A 70 7.35 -3.11 6.71
N LEU A 71 7.28 -1.94 7.35
CA LEU A 71 8.21 -1.60 8.44
C LEU A 71 7.94 -2.40 9.72
N GLY A 72 6.66 -2.70 10.01
CA GLY A 72 6.27 -3.46 11.20
C GLY A 72 6.61 -4.95 11.14
N SER A 73 6.67 -5.53 9.95
CA SER A 73 7.08 -6.92 9.72
C SER A 73 8.58 -7.10 9.47
N GLY A 74 9.36 -6.01 9.40
CA GLY A 74 10.78 -6.04 9.01
C GLY A 74 11.01 -6.28 7.51
N ALA A 75 9.96 -6.15 6.69
CA ALA A 75 10.01 -6.28 5.24
C ALA A 75 10.59 -5.03 4.57
N THR A 76 10.81 -5.08 3.27
CA THR A 76 11.21 -3.92 2.46
C THR A 76 9.98 -3.25 1.84
N LEU A 77 9.81 -1.94 2.04
CA LEU A 77 8.85 -1.14 1.27
C LEU A 77 9.46 -0.76 -0.09
N VAL A 78 8.70 -0.96 -1.17
CA VAL A 78 9.03 -0.58 -2.54
C VAL A 78 7.98 0.40 -3.06
N PRO A 79 8.20 1.72 -2.96
CA PRO A 79 7.28 2.71 -3.52
C PRO A 79 7.26 2.63 -5.05
N VAL A 80 6.07 2.54 -5.65
CA VAL A 80 5.92 2.51 -7.11
C VAL A 80 5.51 3.88 -7.62
N ALA A 81 6.35 4.51 -8.44
CA ALA A 81 6.02 5.80 -9.04
C ALA A 81 4.86 5.67 -10.03
N ARG A 82 4.05 6.73 -10.15
CA ARG A 82 2.83 6.73 -10.97
C ARG A 82 3.10 6.44 -12.45
N GLU A 83 4.25 6.85 -12.97
CA GLU A 83 4.68 6.58 -14.36
C GLU A 83 4.89 5.09 -14.68
N TYR A 84 4.99 4.23 -13.67
CA TYR A 84 5.05 2.77 -13.89
C TYR A 84 3.65 2.15 -13.91
N LEU A 85 2.64 2.79 -13.29
CA LEU A 85 1.30 2.24 -13.11
C LEU A 85 0.35 2.52 -14.29
N ASP A 86 0.75 3.38 -15.23
CA ASP A 86 -0.04 3.78 -16.39
C ASP A 86 0.04 2.79 -17.57
N SER A 87 0.89 1.76 -17.47
CA SER A 87 1.05 0.71 -18.49
C SER A 87 1.28 -0.66 -17.84
N PRO A 88 0.57 -1.71 -18.26
CA PRO A 88 0.81 -3.10 -17.84
C PRO A 88 2.28 -3.51 -17.91
N ARG A 89 2.95 -3.16 -19.01
CA ARG A 89 4.35 -3.57 -19.27
C ARG A 89 5.32 -2.82 -18.37
N ARG A 90 5.13 -1.52 -18.16
CA ARG A 90 5.98 -0.74 -17.23
C ARG A 90 5.79 -1.21 -15.80
N MET A 91 4.55 -1.44 -15.38
CA MET A 91 4.25 -1.91 -14.04
C MET A 91 4.91 -3.27 -13.79
N VAL A 92 4.62 -4.25 -14.64
CA VAL A 92 5.17 -5.61 -14.48
C VAL A 92 6.70 -5.61 -14.56
N GLY A 93 7.27 -4.84 -15.49
CA GLY A 93 8.73 -4.69 -15.61
C GLY A 93 9.37 -4.12 -14.34
N PHE A 94 8.76 -3.09 -13.75
CA PHE A 94 9.21 -2.52 -12.47
C PHE A 94 9.10 -3.53 -11.33
N LEU A 95 7.95 -4.18 -11.17
CA LEU A 95 7.70 -5.15 -10.09
C LEU A 95 8.70 -6.32 -10.15
N ARG A 96 8.95 -6.83 -11.37
CA ARG A 96 9.95 -7.88 -11.62
C ARG A 96 11.36 -7.41 -11.27
N ALA A 97 11.78 -6.26 -11.79
CA ALA A 97 13.13 -5.73 -11.56
C ALA A 97 13.40 -5.43 -10.08
N ALA A 98 12.36 -4.99 -9.35
CA ALA A 98 12.45 -4.74 -7.92
C ALA A 98 12.33 -6.00 -7.05
N GLY A 99 12.10 -7.19 -7.65
CA GLY A 99 11.95 -8.47 -6.94
C GLY A 99 10.76 -8.48 -5.98
N VAL A 100 9.66 -7.84 -6.36
CA VAL A 100 8.48 -7.68 -5.50
C VAL A 100 7.89 -9.05 -5.15
N THR A 101 7.57 -9.26 -3.87
CA THR A 101 6.92 -10.48 -3.37
C THR A 101 5.45 -10.27 -3.02
N GLN A 102 5.06 -9.02 -2.75
CA GLN A 102 3.69 -8.66 -2.44
C GLN A 102 3.36 -7.29 -3.05
N VAL A 103 2.18 -7.16 -3.67
CA VAL A 103 1.68 -5.88 -4.20
C VAL A 103 0.49 -5.41 -3.37
N HIS A 104 0.53 -4.17 -2.89
CA HIS A 104 -0.62 -3.49 -2.30
C HIS A 104 -1.15 -2.50 -3.33
N GLY A 105 -2.37 -2.73 -3.83
CA GLY A 105 -3.03 -1.82 -4.76
C GLY A 105 -4.53 -2.01 -4.88
N VAL A 106 -5.15 -1.26 -5.78
CA VAL A 106 -6.57 -1.39 -6.13
C VAL A 106 -6.78 -2.46 -7.20
N PRO A 107 -7.93 -3.15 -7.26
CA PRO A 107 -8.17 -4.17 -8.29
C PRO A 107 -8.08 -3.60 -9.72
N SER A 108 -8.49 -2.36 -9.94
CA SER A 108 -8.44 -1.66 -11.23
C SER A 108 -7.04 -1.58 -11.85
N LEU A 109 -5.98 -1.66 -11.04
CA LEU A 109 -4.60 -1.70 -11.52
C LEU A 109 -4.31 -2.95 -12.36
N TRP A 110 -4.97 -4.08 -12.06
CA TRP A 110 -4.74 -5.36 -12.71
C TRP A 110 -5.69 -5.63 -13.87
N ARG A 111 -6.81 -4.92 -13.95
CA ARG A 111 -7.80 -5.11 -15.03
C ARG A 111 -7.19 -4.99 -16.43
N PRO A 112 -6.31 -4.00 -16.72
CA PRO A 112 -5.68 -3.91 -18.04
C PRO A 112 -4.73 -5.08 -18.34
N VAL A 113 -3.97 -5.55 -17.33
CA VAL A 113 -3.11 -6.74 -17.45
C VAL A 113 -3.94 -7.96 -17.82
N LEU A 114 -4.99 -8.24 -17.05
CA LEU A 114 -5.83 -9.42 -17.24
C LEU A 114 -6.59 -9.42 -18.57
N ARG A 115 -7.02 -8.25 -19.05
CA ARG A 115 -7.81 -8.13 -20.28
C ARG A 115 -6.97 -8.13 -21.55
N HIS A 116 -5.77 -7.57 -21.52
CA HIS A 116 -5.02 -7.28 -22.73
C HIS A 116 -3.66 -7.98 -22.81
N ASP A 117 -3.01 -8.24 -21.66
CA ASP A 117 -1.67 -8.81 -21.62
C ASP A 117 -1.49 -9.85 -20.47
N PRO A 118 -2.36 -10.87 -20.33
CA PRO A 118 -2.30 -11.81 -19.20
C PRO A 118 -0.98 -12.58 -19.13
N GLN A 119 -0.29 -12.77 -20.25
CA GLN A 119 1.03 -13.38 -20.33
C GLN A 119 2.10 -12.64 -19.51
N LEU A 120 1.92 -11.35 -19.21
CA LEU A 120 2.84 -10.59 -18.38
C LEU A 120 2.88 -11.11 -16.94
N LEU A 121 1.82 -11.75 -16.45
CA LEU A 121 1.79 -12.33 -15.12
C LEU A 121 2.85 -13.42 -14.94
N GLY A 122 3.18 -14.15 -16.01
CA GLY A 122 4.24 -15.16 -16.01
C GLY A 122 5.66 -14.58 -15.93
N GLN A 123 5.82 -13.26 -15.82
CA GLN A 123 7.12 -12.60 -15.59
C GLN A 123 7.34 -12.25 -14.12
N LEU A 124 6.32 -12.41 -13.27
CA LEU A 124 6.34 -12.03 -11.86
C LEU A 124 6.73 -13.23 -10.99
N ASP A 125 7.89 -13.83 -11.27
CA ASP A 125 8.34 -15.10 -10.68
C ASP A 125 8.54 -15.05 -9.16
N THR A 126 8.71 -13.85 -8.60
CA THR A 126 8.90 -13.62 -7.16
C THR A 126 7.59 -13.28 -6.44
N LEU A 127 6.52 -12.92 -7.16
CA LEU A 127 5.28 -12.43 -6.57
C LEU A 127 4.51 -13.59 -5.93
N ARG A 128 4.25 -13.49 -4.62
CA ARG A 128 3.53 -14.50 -3.84
C ARG A 128 2.10 -14.09 -3.51
N SER A 129 1.83 -12.80 -3.38
CA SER A 129 0.50 -12.32 -2.98
C SER A 129 0.19 -10.92 -3.52
N VAL A 130 -1.10 -10.64 -3.64
CA VAL A 130 -1.61 -9.30 -3.94
C VAL A 130 -2.68 -8.98 -2.91
N VAL A 131 -2.55 -7.82 -2.27
CA VAL A 131 -3.50 -7.30 -1.29
C VAL A 131 -4.29 -6.18 -1.94
N PHE A 132 -5.61 -6.35 -1.96
CA PHE A 132 -6.54 -5.39 -2.52
C PHE A 132 -7.26 -4.59 -1.44
N ALA A 133 -7.41 -3.29 -1.66
CA ALA A 133 -8.32 -2.45 -0.91
C ALA A 133 -8.83 -1.29 -1.78
N GLY A 134 -10.07 -0.91 -1.55
CA GLY A 134 -10.77 0.17 -2.28
C GLY A 134 -11.25 -0.23 -3.67
N GLU A 135 -12.45 0.24 -4.03
CA GLU A 135 -12.99 0.42 -5.39
C GLU A 135 -14.37 1.06 -5.37
#